data_AF-A0A0W8H0R8-F1
#
_entry.id   AF-A0A0W8H0R8-F1
#
_cell.length_a   1.000
_cell.length_b   1.000
_cell.length_c   1.000
_cell.angle_alpha   90.00
_cell.angle_beta   90.00
_cell.angle_gamma   90.00
#
_symmetry.space_group_name_H-M   'P 1'
#
loop_
_entity.id
_entity.type
_entity.pdbx_description
1 polymer ?
#
loop_
_entity_poly.entity_id
_entity_poly.type
_entity_poly.pdbx_seq_one_letter_code
_entity_poly.pdbx_strand_id
1 'polypeptide(L)' 'MSLYDQIHDEVVLMDAGEQKWIGPDLPLEAMVAVELLLQDLAEDKQIKIRRKNHEKQTGMKLIDRILIEKL' A
#
# COMPACT_ATOMS: atom_id res chain seq x y z
N MET A 1 -5.98 12.34 12.44
CA MET A 1 -6.19 11.00 11.83
C MET A 1 -4.82 10.37 11.62
N SER A 2 -4.65 9.10 11.99
CA SER A 2 -3.41 8.37 11.74
C SER A 2 -3.21 8.18 10.23
N LEU A 3 -1.96 8.02 9.79
CA LEU A 3 -1.66 7.71 8.39
C LEU A 3 -2.34 6.41 7.92
N TYR A 4 -2.47 5.43 8.83
CA TYR A 4 -3.12 4.15 8.55
C TYR A 4 -4.60 4.30 8.32
N ASP A 5 -5.29 5.09 9.14
CA ASP A 5 -6.73 5.34 8.97
C ASP A 5 -6.99 6.02 7.63
N GLN A 6 -6.12 6.96 7.22
CA GLN A 6 -6.24 7.64 5.93
C GLN A 6 -6.09 6.66 4.76
N ILE A 7 -5.04 5.83 4.78
CA ILE A 7 -4.83 4.83 3.72
C ILE A 7 -5.97 3.81 3.71
N HIS A 8 -6.42 3.36 4.88
CA HIS A 8 -7.53 2.43 5.00
C HIS A 8 -8.83 3.02 4.44
N ASP A 9 -9.20 4.23 4.84
CA ASP A 9 -10.38 4.93 4.32
C ASP A 9 -10.26 5.12 2.80
N GLU A 10 -9.10 5.52 2.29
CA GLU A 10 -8.88 5.64 0.85
C GLU A 10 -9.09 4.31 0.12
N VAL A 11 -8.60 3.20 0.66
CA VAL A 11 -8.76 1.85 0.08
C VAL A 11 -10.21 1.38 0.13
N VAL A 12 -10.93 1.70 1.20
CA VAL A 12 -12.36 1.37 1.33
C VAL A 12 -13.22 2.19 0.37
N LEU A 13 -12.83 3.44 0.11
CA LEU A 13 -13.52 4.37 -0.79
C LEU A 13 -13.22 4.14 -2.28
N MET A 14 -12.27 3.25 -2.63
CA MET A 14 -11.99 2.90 -4.03
C MET A 14 -13.17 2.14 -4.66
N ASP A 15 -13.44 2.43 -5.93
CA ASP A 15 -14.37 1.67 -6.76
C ASP A 15 -13.82 0.26 -7.07
N ALA A 16 -14.71 -0.72 -7.19
CA ALA A 16 -14.33 -2.10 -7.49
C ALA A 16 -13.61 -2.18 -8.85
N GLY A 17 -12.41 -2.79 -8.87
CA GLY A 17 -11.53 -2.84 -10.03
C GLY A 17 -10.63 -1.62 -10.23
N GLU A 18 -10.75 -0.58 -9.39
CA GLU A 18 -9.84 0.56 -9.42
C GLU A 18 -8.44 0.16 -8.94
N GLN A 19 -7.41 0.72 -9.58
CA GLN A 19 -6.01 0.51 -9.22
C GLN A 19 -5.38 1.80 -8.68
N LYS A 20 -4.67 1.69 -7.56
CA LYS A 20 -4.05 2.84 -6.90
C LYS A 20 -2.65 2.53 -6.39
N TRP A 21 -1.74 3.47 -6.58
CA TRP A 21 -0.40 3.42 -5.98
C TRP A 21 -0.45 4.01 -4.58
N ILE A 22 0.01 3.23 -3.61
CA ILE A 22 0.18 3.63 -2.21
C ILE A 22 1.67 3.78 -1.93
N GLY A 23 2.06 4.85 -1.25
CA GLY A 23 3.45 5.06 -0.81
C GLY A 23 4.33 6.10 -1.51
N PRO A 24 4.05 6.66 -2.71
CA PRO A 24 5.02 7.52 -3.38
C PRO A 24 5.39 8.81 -2.61
N ASP A 25 4.55 9.21 -1.65
CA ASP A 25 4.76 10.38 -0.78
C ASP A 25 5.05 9.99 0.68
N LEU A 26 5.28 8.71 0.98
CA LEU A 26 5.49 8.20 2.33
C LEU A 26 6.97 7.91 2.62
N PRO A 27 7.43 8.13 3.86
CA PRO A 27 8.76 7.68 4.28
C PRO A 27 8.89 6.16 4.13
N LEU A 28 10.05 5.68 3.68
CA LEU A 28 10.35 4.25 3.53
C LEU A 28 10.15 3.44 4.84
N GLU A 29 10.37 4.06 6.00
CA GLU A 29 10.12 3.44 7.31
C GLU A 29 8.63 3.18 7.55
N ALA A 30 7.76 4.09 7.09
CA ALA A 30 6.32 3.93 7.18
C ALA A 30 5.80 2.87 6.19
N MET A 31 6.48 2.69 5.06
CA MET A 31 6.10 1.73 4.03
C MET A 31 6.07 0.27 4.50
N VAL A 32 6.90 -0.11 5.47
CA VAL A 32 6.90 -1.45 6.05
C VAL A 32 5.56 -1.76 6.72
N ALA A 33 5.01 -0.80 7.45
CA ALA A 33 3.78 -1.03 8.18
C ALA A 33 2.54 -0.81 7.30
N VAL A 34 2.63 0.06 6.28
CA VAL A 34 1.63 0.13 5.21
C VAL A 34 1.57 -1.18 4.43
N GLU A 35 2.71 -1.82 4.16
CA GLU A 35 2.73 -3.15 3.55
C GLU A 35 1.95 -4.17 4.36
N LEU A 36 2.19 -4.23 5.68
CA LEU A 36 1.46 -5.14 6.57
C LEU A 36 -0.05 -4.89 6.51
N LEU A 37 -0.49 -3.64 6.60
CA LEU A 37 -1.91 -3.28 6.46
C LEU A 37 -2.49 -3.73 5.11
N LEU A 38 -1.78 -3.48 4.01
CA LEU A 38 -2.25 -3.88 2.67
C LEU A 38 -2.25 -5.41 2.50
N GLN A 39 -1.40 -6.14 3.21
CA GLN A 39 -1.43 -7.60 3.26
C GLN A 39 -2.68 -8.09 3.99
N ASP A 40 -3.00 -7.53 5.16
CA ASP A 40 -4.22 -7.88 5.90
C ASP A 40 -5.47 -7.65 5.03
N LEU A 41 -5.58 -6.49 4.38
CA LEU A 41 -6.69 -6.16 3.48
C LEU A 41 -6.77 -7.09 2.25
N ALA A 42 -5.62 -7.60 1.80
CA ALA A 42 -5.59 -8.58 0.71
C ALA A 42 -6.00 -9.98 1.19
N GLU A 43 -5.64 -10.38 2.41
CA GLU A 43 -6.09 -11.62 3.05
C GLU A 43 -7.61 -11.63 3.26
N ASP A 44 -8.17 -10.48 3.69
CA ASP A 44 -9.61 -10.24 3.79
C ASP A 44 -10.33 -10.17 2.44
N LYS A 45 -9.59 -10.31 1.32
CA LYS A 45 -10.11 -10.19 -0.06
C LYS A 45 -10.78 -8.86 -0.35
N GLN A 46 -10.38 -7.80 0.35
CA GLN A 46 -10.85 -6.44 0.06
C GLN A 46 -10.08 -5.81 -1.10
N ILE A 47 -8.82 -6.21 -1.29
CA ILE A 47 -7.95 -5.75 -2.37
C ILE A 47 -7.07 -6.89 -2.93
N LYS A 48 -6.39 -6.63 -4.04
CA LYS A 48 -5.30 -7.43 -4.58
C LYS A 48 -4.03 -6.57 -4.69
N ILE A 49 -2.93 -7.06 -4.14
CA ILE A 49 -1.62 -6.45 -4.39
C ILE A 49 -1.13 -6.88 -5.77
N ARG A 50 -0.96 -5.91 -6.68
CA ARG A 50 -0.54 -6.14 -8.07
C ARG A 50 0.96 -6.01 -8.25
N ARG A 51 1.58 -4.99 -7.64
CA ARG A 51 3.01 -4.70 -7.81
C ARG A 51 3.60 -4.06 -6.55
N LYS A 52 4.82 -4.44 -6.21
CA LYS A 52 5.62 -3.80 -5.16
C LYS A 52 6.91 -3.27 -5.80
N ASN A 53 7.15 -1.98 -5.68
CA ASN A 53 8.40 -1.36 -6.08
C ASN A 53 9.28 -1.16 -4.85
N HIS A 54 10.58 -1.39 -5.02
CA HIS A 54 11.57 -1.21 -3.95
C HIS A 54 12.53 -0.09 -4.34
N GLU A 55 12.84 0.78 -3.40
CA GLU A 55 13.92 1.75 -3.55
C GLU A 55 15.27 1.03 -3.49
N LYS A 56 16.21 1.41 -4.36
CA LYS A 56 17.55 0.78 -4.45
C LYS A 56 18.69 1.72 -4.04
N GLN A 57 18.40 2.97 -3.69
CA GLN A 57 19.44 4.01 -3.57
C GLN A 57 20.36 3.85 -2.34
N THR A 58 19.91 3.22 -1.26
CA THR A 58 20.67 3.16 0.01
C THR A 58 21.23 1.77 0.34
N GLY A 59 21.13 0.79 -0.57
CA GLY A 59 21.55 -0.59 -0.33
C GLY A 59 20.56 -1.41 0.50
N MET A 60 19.53 -0.78 1.07
CA MET A 60 18.38 -1.45 1.70
C MET A 60 17.24 -1.58 0.69
N LYS A 61 16.71 -2.79 0.49
CA LYS A 61 15.55 -3.05 -0.37
C LYS A 61 14.25 -2.71 0.37
N LEU A 62 14.05 -1.43 0.68
CA LEU A 62 12.81 -0.96 1.29
C LEU A 62 11.75 -0.75 0.21
N ILE A 63 10.49 -0.98 0.57
CA ILE A 63 9.38 -0.76 -0.34
C ILE A 63 9.19 0.75 -0.51
N ASP A 64 9.19 1.19 -1.75
CA ASP A 64 8.94 2.58 -2.17
C ASP A 64 7.43 2.80 -2.36
N ARG A 65 6.77 1.89 -3.06
CA ARG A 65 5.33 2.00 -3.37
C ARG A 65 4.72 0.65 -3.74
N ILE A 66 3.42 0.52 -3.46
CA ILE A 66 2.63 -0.68 -3.70
C ILE A 66 1.42 -0.32 -4.57
N LEU A 67 1.25 -1.02 -5.68
CA LEU A 67 0.06 -0.97 -6.50
C LEU A 67 -0.94 -1.98 -5.98
N ILE A 68 -2.12 -1.48 -5.62
CA ILE A 68 -3.25 -2.29 -5.19
C ILE A 68 -4.41 -2.16 -6.18
N GLU A 69 -5.27 -3.15 -6.20
CA GLU A 69 -6.52 -3.17 -6.96
C GLU A 69 -7.67 -3.51 -6.03
N LYS A 70 -8.76 -2.74 -6.07
CA LYS A 70 -9.96 -3.05 -5.27
C LYS A 70 -10.68 -4.28 -5.84
N LEU A 71 -11.09 -5.18 -4.94
CA LEU A 71 -11.89 -6.36 -5.28
C LEU A 71 -13.39 -6.11 -5.20
#